data_AF-A0A443LCN8-F1
#
_entry.id   AF-A0A443LCN8-F1
#
_cell.length_a   1.000
_cell.length_b   1.000
_cell.length_c   1.000
_cell.angle_alpha   90.00
_cell.angle_beta   90.00
_cell.angle_gamma   90.00
#
_symmetry.space_group_name_H-M   'P 1'
#
loop_
_entity.id
_entity.type
_entity.pdbx_description
1 polymer ?
#
loop_
_entity_poly.entity_id
_entity_poly.type
_entity_poly.pdbx_seq_one_letter_code
_entity_poly.pdbx_strand_id
1 'polypeptide(L)'
;MNQITEMLKGVLEGCVLEIIGQGETYGYEITQKLRELGFEDVVEGTVYTITMRLEKKGYVEIRKKPSKLGPARKWYRLNEAGQIERGSFWKKWAFISEKLEFLRHQNLLSEQKGENHGGA
;
A
#
# COMPACT_ATOMS: atom_id res chain seq x y z
N MET A 1 9.94 -2.06 -14.17
CA MET A 1 9.02 -1.24 -13.36
C MET A 1 9.69 -0.07 -12.62
N ASN A 2 10.86 0.42 -13.08
CA ASN A 2 11.67 1.44 -12.39
C ASN A 2 11.09 2.87 -12.30
N GLN A 3 9.85 3.11 -12.75
CA GLN A 3 9.26 4.47 -12.78
C GLN A 3 8.07 4.68 -11.83
N ILE A 4 7.56 3.63 -11.16
CA ILE A 4 6.42 3.77 -10.23
C ILE A 4 6.84 3.98 -8.77
N THR A 5 8.13 3.93 -8.43
CA THR A 5 8.62 4.01 -7.04
C THR A 5 8.09 5.24 -6.29
N GLU A 6 8.04 6.40 -6.95
CA GLU A 6 7.48 7.62 -6.37
C GLU A 6 5.97 7.53 -6.18
N MET A 7 5.24 6.92 -7.13
CA MET A 7 3.79 6.69 -7.01
C MET A 7 3.46 5.68 -5.89
N LEU A 8 4.37 4.75 -5.59
CA LEU A 8 4.22 3.77 -4.53
C LEU A 8 4.49 4.35 -3.13
N LYS A 9 5.09 5.54 -3.02
CA LYS A 9 5.25 6.22 -1.73
C LYS A 9 3.86 6.51 -1.15
N GLY A 10 3.64 6.09 0.09
CA GLY A 10 2.34 6.21 0.75
C GLY A 10 1.37 5.08 0.40
N VAL A 11 1.27 4.66 -0.87
CA VAL A 11 0.45 3.50 -1.27
C VAL A 11 0.94 2.23 -0.57
N LEU A 12 2.26 1.99 -0.57
CA LEU A 12 2.84 0.81 0.04
C LEU A 12 2.65 0.78 1.57
N GLU A 13 2.60 1.95 2.23
CA GLU A 13 2.26 2.03 3.66
C GLU A 13 0.83 1.55 3.92
N GLY A 14 -0.12 1.94 3.06
CA GLY A 14 -1.49 1.44 3.11
C GLY A 14 -1.61 -0.06 2.83
N CYS A 15 -0.84 -0.59 1.88
CA CYS A 15 -0.77 -2.05 1.65
C CYS A 15 -0.26 -2.80 2.89
N VAL A 16 0.75 -2.26 3.58
CA VAL A 16 1.25 -2.86 4.84
C VAL A 16 0.21 -2.79 5.95
N LEU A 17 -0.51 -1.67 6.09
CA LEU A 17 -1.65 -1.57 7.02
C LEU A 17 -2.71 -2.63 6.72
N GLU A 18 -3.08 -2.80 5.44
CA GLU A 18 -4.03 -3.83 5.01
C GLU A 18 -3.57 -5.23 5.43
N ILE A 19 -2.33 -5.60 5.12
CA ILE A 19 -1.77 -6.92 5.42
C ILE A 19 -1.76 -7.19 6.94
N ILE A 20 -1.31 -6.25 7.76
CA ILE A 20 -1.32 -6.39 9.23
C ILE A 20 -2.76 -6.42 9.76
N GLY A 21 -3.69 -5.73 9.09
CA GLY A 21 -5.10 -5.69 9.47
C GLY A 21 -5.84 -7.01 9.27
N GLN A 22 -5.30 -7.94 8.47
CA GLN A 22 -5.85 -9.27 8.24
C GLN A 22 -5.44 -10.28 9.33
N GLY A 23 -4.41 -9.97 10.12
CA GLY A 23 -3.93 -10.86 11.19
C GLY A 23 -2.54 -10.48 11.68
N GLU A 24 -2.17 -11.02 12.85
CA GLU A 24 -0.84 -10.81 13.41
C GLU A 24 0.24 -11.38 12.47
N THR A 25 1.26 -10.59 12.14
CA THR A 25 2.29 -10.96 11.14
C THR A 25 3.64 -10.33 11.48
N TYR A 26 4.69 -10.56 10.67
CA TYR A 26 6.04 -10.05 10.89
C TYR A 26 6.69 -9.62 9.56
N GLY A 27 7.77 -8.83 9.64
CA GLY A 27 8.35 -8.12 8.50
C GLY A 27 8.57 -8.96 7.24
N TYR A 28 9.19 -10.13 7.37
CA TYR A 28 9.44 -11.02 6.23
C TYR A 28 8.15 -11.52 5.57
N GLU A 29 7.15 -11.93 6.35
CA GLU A 29 5.87 -12.40 5.80
C GLU A 29 5.12 -11.28 5.08
N ILE A 30 5.16 -10.05 5.61
CA ILE A 30 4.63 -8.86 4.93
C ILE A 30 5.35 -8.65 3.58
N THR A 31 6.69 -8.76 3.56
CA THR A 31 7.47 -8.64 2.32
C THR A 31 7.09 -9.71 1.30
N GLN A 32 6.92 -10.98 1.71
CA GLN A 32 6.50 -12.04 0.78
C GLN A 32 5.11 -11.76 0.21
N LYS A 33 4.13 -11.40 1.06
CA LYS A 33 2.77 -11.05 0.62
C LYS A 33 2.76 -9.89 -0.39
N LEU A 34 3.59 -8.86 -0.19
CA LEU A 34 3.71 -7.76 -1.15
C LEU A 34 4.29 -8.22 -2.50
N ARG A 35 5.31 -9.10 -2.48
CA ARG A 35 5.89 -9.65 -3.70
C ARG A 35 4.91 -10.54 -4.45
N GLU A 36 4.15 -11.37 -3.74
CA GLU A 36 3.09 -12.20 -4.30
C GLU A 36 1.98 -11.38 -4.99
N LEU A 37 1.75 -10.14 -4.55
CA LEU A 37 0.84 -9.19 -5.19
C LEU A 37 1.43 -8.50 -6.44
N GLY A 38 2.69 -8.78 -6.79
CA GLY A 38 3.39 -8.18 -7.94
C GLY A 38 4.34 -7.03 -7.61
N PHE A 39 4.54 -6.69 -6.33
CA PHE A 39 5.57 -5.73 -5.91
C PHE A 39 6.94 -6.42 -5.74
N GLU A 40 7.41 -7.08 -6.80
CA GLU A 40 8.59 -7.97 -6.79
C GLU A 40 9.86 -7.28 -6.25
N ASP A 41 10.04 -5.99 -6.55
CA ASP A 41 11.20 -5.19 -6.16
C ASP A 41 11.19 -4.74 -4.69
N VAL A 42 10.14 -5.04 -3.92
CA VAL A 42 10.06 -4.67 -2.50
C VAL A 42 11.04 -5.51 -1.68
N VAL A 43 11.92 -4.85 -0.94
CA VAL A 43 12.89 -5.47 -0.03
C VAL A 43 12.47 -5.32 1.44
N GLU A 44 12.99 -6.18 2.30
CA GLU A 44 12.70 -6.17 3.75
C GLU A 44 13.02 -4.82 4.40
N GLY A 45 14.07 -4.12 3.96
CA GLY A 45 14.42 -2.78 4.47
C GLY A 45 13.32 -1.74 4.25
N THR A 46 12.57 -1.85 3.13
CA THR A 46 11.42 -0.98 2.84
C THR A 46 10.29 -1.25 3.82
N VAL A 47 9.95 -2.54 4.04
CA VAL A 47 8.92 -2.96 4.99
C VAL A 47 9.32 -2.61 6.43
N TYR A 48 10.60 -2.75 6.78
CA TYR A 48 11.12 -2.32 8.08
C TYR A 48 10.89 -0.81 8.30
N THR A 49 11.21 0.02 7.31
CA THR A 49 11.00 1.47 7.41
C THR A 49 9.52 1.83 7.51
N ILE A 50 8.64 1.10 6.84
CA ILE A 50 7.18 1.29 6.95
C ILE A 50 6.70 0.89 8.34
N THR A 51 6.99 -0.32 8.80
CA THR A 51 6.55 -0.82 10.11
C THR A 51 7.08 0.05 11.26
N MET A 52 8.31 0.58 11.16
CA MET A 52 8.85 1.56 12.10
C MET A 52 8.04 2.87 12.13
N ARG A 53 7.56 3.35 10.98
CA ARG A 53 6.68 4.53 10.90
C ARG A 53 5.31 4.24 11.51
N LEU A 54 4.72 3.08 11.25
CA LEU A 54 3.45 2.66 11.85
C LEU A 54 3.56 2.55 13.37
N GLU A 55 4.68 2.00 13.87
CA GLU A 55 5.02 1.96 15.30
C GLU A 55 5.09 3.37 15.89
N LYS A 56 5.84 4.29 15.25
CA LYS A 56 5.96 5.68 15.69
C LYS A 56 4.63 6.44 15.68
N LYS A 57 3.74 6.13 14.74
CA LYS A 57 2.38 6.71 14.66
C LYS A 57 1.40 6.08 15.65
N GLY A 58 1.80 5.01 16.36
CA GLY A 58 0.94 4.33 17.32
C GLY A 58 -0.18 3.49 16.68
N TYR A 59 0.01 3.00 15.45
CA TYR A 59 -1.00 2.21 14.72
C TYR A 59 -0.89 0.70 14.95
N VAL A 60 0.22 0.24 15.54
CA VAL A 60 0.49 -1.18 15.75
C VAL A 60 0.84 -1.47 17.20
N GLU A 61 0.37 -2.60 17.68
CA GLU A 61 0.92 -3.29 18.84
C GLU A 61 2.06 -4.22 18.41
N ILE A 62 3.09 -4.34 19.24
CA ILE A 62 4.27 -5.15 18.96
C ILE A 62 4.42 -6.22 20.03
N ARG A 63 4.56 -7.47 19.57
CA ARG A 63 4.94 -8.60 20.41
C ARG A 63 6.28 -9.16 19.94
N LYS A 64 7.21 -9.37 20.87
CA LYS A 64 8.45 -10.08 20.57
C LYS A 64 8.20 -11.57 20.77
N LYS A 65 8.40 -12.37 19.72
CA LYS A 65 8.30 -13.83 19.81
C LYS A 65 9.67 -14.47 19.53
N PRO A 66 10.04 -15.54 20.25
CA PRO A 66 11.23 -16.31 19.92
C PRO A 66 11.20 -16.77 18.45
N SER A 67 12.33 -16.69 17.78
CA SER A 67 12.53 -17.27 16.45
C SER A 67 13.10 -18.67 16.60
N LYS A 68 12.79 -19.59 15.68
CA LYS A 68 13.44 -20.92 15.62
C LYS A 68 14.96 -20.80 15.42
N LEU A 69 15.39 -19.75 14.71
CA LEU A 69 16.80 -19.43 14.44
C LEU A 69 16.99 -17.91 14.55
N GLY A 70 18.03 -17.48 15.27
CA GLY A 70 18.40 -16.06 15.40
C GLY A 70 17.58 -15.26 16.44
N PRO A 71 17.67 -13.92 16.40
CA PRO A 71 17.06 -13.05 17.40
C PRO A 71 15.53 -13.11 17.38
N ALA A 72 14.91 -12.69 18.49
CA ALA A 72 13.45 -12.59 18.59
C ALA A 72 12.86 -11.71 17.47
N ARG A 73 11.76 -12.15 16.87
CA ARG A 73 11.06 -11.42 15.81
C ARG A 73 10.02 -10.48 16.40
N LYS A 74 9.93 -9.27 15.87
CA LYS A 74 8.79 -8.37 16.11
C LYS A 74 7.59 -8.87 15.29
N TRP A 75 6.50 -9.13 15.98
CA TRP A 75 5.19 -9.39 15.41
C TRP A 75 4.32 -8.16 15.59
N TYR A 76 3.56 -7.82 14.57
CA TYR A 76 2.74 -6.63 14.48
C TYR A 76 1.27 -7.03 14.41
N ARG A 77 0.43 -6.28 15.11
CA ARG A 77 -1.03 -6.32 14.98
C ARG A 77 -1.55 -4.89 14.98
N LEU A 78 -2.54 -4.57 14.15
CA LEU A 78 -3.18 -3.26 14.22
C LEU A 78 -3.96 -3.14 15.54
N ASN A 79 -3.81 -2.00 16.19
CA ASN A 79 -4.73 -1.58 17.25
C ASN A 79 -5.91 -0.81 16.65
N GLU A 80 -6.78 -0.26 17.49
CA GLU A 80 -7.95 0.51 17.05
C GLU A 80 -7.58 1.69 16.14
N ALA A 81 -6.57 2.48 16.52
CA ALA A 81 -6.09 3.60 15.71
C ALA A 81 -5.56 3.14 14.34
N GLY A 82 -4.86 2.00 14.29
CA GLY A 82 -4.40 1.39 13.06
C GLY A 82 -5.55 0.92 12.16
N GLN A 83 -6.61 0.33 12.72
CA GLN A 83 -7.79 -0.07 11.95
C GLN A 83 -8.54 1.14 11.37
N ILE A 84 -8.64 2.22 12.14
CA ILE A 84 -9.20 3.50 11.67
C ILE A 84 -8.36 4.04 10.51
N GLU A 85 -7.03 4.07 10.64
CA GLU A 85 -6.17 4.57 9.56
C GLU A 85 -6.21 3.66 8.32
N ARG A 86 -6.29 2.34 8.48
CA ARG A 86 -6.50 1.40 7.35
C ARG A 86 -7.78 1.74 6.59
N GLY A 87 -8.90 1.99 7.29
CA GLY A 87 -10.14 2.42 6.65
C GLY A 87 -10.02 3.79 5.98
N SER A 88 -9.32 4.73 6.62
CA SER A 88 -9.03 6.06 6.08
C SER A 88 -8.20 5.98 4.79
N PHE A 89 -7.18 5.11 4.75
CA PHE A 89 -6.36 4.85 3.57
C PHE A 89 -7.22 4.40 2.39
N TRP A 90 -8.10 3.41 2.58
CA TRP A 90 -8.95 2.93 1.49
C TRP A 90 -9.98 3.95 1.01
N LYS A 91 -10.52 4.80 1.90
CA LYS A 91 -11.36 5.94 1.50
C LYS A 91 -10.60 6.94 0.63
N LYS A 92 -9.36 7.29 1.03
CA LYS A 92 -8.48 8.18 0.27
C LYS A 92 -8.13 7.57 -1.10
N TRP A 93 -7.80 6.28 -1.15
CA TRP A 93 -7.50 5.57 -2.38
C TRP A 93 -8.70 5.50 -3.33
N ALA A 94 -9.89 5.18 -2.82
CA ALA A 94 -11.11 5.14 -3.61
C ALA A 94 -11.38 6.49 -4.29
N PHE A 95 -11.26 7.59 -3.54
CA PHE A 95 -11.41 8.93 -4.11
C PHE A 95 -10.40 9.21 -5.24
N ILE A 96 -9.11 8.97 -5.00
CA ILE A 96 -8.06 9.26 -6.00
C ILE A 96 -8.24 8.41 -7.25
N SER A 97 -8.44 7.09 -7.08
CA SER A 97 -8.64 6.17 -8.21
C SER A 97 -9.87 6.52 -9.03
N GLU A 98 -10.99 6.86 -8.38
CA GLU A 98 -12.20 7.33 -9.08
C GLU A 98 -11.94 8.59 -9.92
N LYS A 99 -11.23 9.59 -9.37
CA LYS A 99 -10.95 10.83 -10.10
C LYS A 99 -9.97 10.64 -11.25
N LEU A 100 -8.96 9.78 -11.09
CA LEU A 100 -8.04 9.44 -12.17
C LEU A 100 -8.73 8.68 -13.29
N GLU A 101 -9.58 7.70 -12.96
CA GLU A 101 -10.37 6.98 -13.95
C GLU A 101 -11.37 7.90 -14.66
N PHE A 102 -12.05 8.79 -13.92
CA PHE A 102 -12.93 9.79 -14.53
C PHE A 102 -12.16 10.67 -15.53
N LEU A 103 -10.99 11.18 -15.15
CA LEU A 103 -10.16 12.01 -16.02
C LEU A 103 -9.69 11.23 -17.26
N ARG A 104 -9.27 9.97 -17.10
CA ARG A 104 -8.86 9.09 -18.20
C ARG A 104 -9.96 8.93 -19.25
N HIS A 105 -11.22 8.75 -18.82
CA HIS A 105 -12.36 8.60 -19.72
C HIS A 105 -12.88 9.92 -20.33
N GLN A 106 -12.74 11.04 -19.63
CA GLN A 106 -13.07 12.37 -20.18
C GLN A 106 -12.20 12.71 -21.41
N ASN A 107 -10.90 12.43 -21.35
CA ASN A 107 -9.98 12.69 -22.46
C ASN A 107 -10.30 11.84 -23.70
N LEU A 108 -10.69 10.57 -23.50
CA LEU A 108 -11.12 9.66 -24.58
C LEU A 108 -12.35 10.19 -25.35
N LEU A 109 -13.30 10.84 -24.65
CA LEU A 109 -14.50 11.42 -25.27
C LEU A 109 -14.23 12.75 -25.99
N SER A 110 -13.23 13.53 -25.55
CA SER A 110 -12.81 14.75 -26.26
C SER A 110 -12.00 14.46 -27.53
N GLU A 111 -11.18 13.40 -27.55
CA GLU A 111 -10.39 13.00 -28.72
C GLU A 111 -11.30 12.49 -29.86
N GLN A 112 -12.36 11.75 -29.56
CA GLN A 112 -13.33 11.27 -30.57
C GLN A 112 -14.19 12.38 -31.20
N LYS A 113 -14.36 13.52 -30.52
CA LYS A 113 -15.06 14.69 -31.10
C LYS A 113 -14.17 15.53 -32.02
N GLY A 114 -12.85 15.46 -31.87
CA GLY A 114 -11.89 16.20 -32.70
C GLY A 114 -11.67 15.61 -34.10
N GLU A 115 -11.84 14.30 -34.27
CA GLU A 115 -11.64 13.62 -35.56
C GLU A 115 -12.84 13.74 -36.53
N ASN A 116 -14.03 14.09 -36.03
CA ASN A 116 -15.26 14.11 -36.82
C ASN A 116 -15.59 15.45 -37.50
N HIS A 117 -14.69 16.44 -37.50
CA HIS A 117 -14.89 17.76 -38.14
C HIS A 117 -13.86 18.11 -39.23
N GLY A 118 -13.15 17.09 -39.76
CA GLY A 118 -12.17 17.25 -40.85
C GLY A 118 -12.58 16.71 -42.23
N GLY A 119 -13.84 16.29 -42.42
CA GLY A 119 -14.36 15.78 -43.69
C GLY A 119 -15.41 16.71 -44.28
N ALA A 120 -15.16 17.17 -45.51
CA ALA A 120 -15.95 18.09 -46.31
C ALA A 120 -17.42 17.71 -46.54
#